data_AF-A0A2P6RC44-F1
#
_entry.id   AF-A0A2P6RC44-F1
#
_cell.length_a   1.000
_cell.length_b   1.000
_cell.length_c   1.000
_cell.angle_alpha   90.00
_cell.angle_beta   90.00
_cell.angle_gamma   90.00
#
_symmetry.space_group_name_H-M   'P 1'
#
loop_
_entity.id
_entity.type
_entity.pdbx_description
1 polymer ?
#
loop_
_entity_poly.entity_id
_entity_poly.type
_entity_poly.pdbx_seq_one_letter_code
_entity_poly.pdbx_strand_id
1 'polypeptide(L)'
;MCCGFNMGYWKLQNTAFIYQLKEVTIELSHGSNGIEFASYILDHAQNLNKMTIVHSPQQSKAMSKLKKSKMASNITLDFQEDEKKGPPE
;
A
#
# COMPACT_ATOMS: atom_id res chain seq x y z
N MET A 1 -13.91 13.53 -6.46
CA MET A 1 -14.59 12.49 -5.65
C MET A 1 -14.02 11.14 -6.12
N CYS A 2 -12.92 10.66 -5.54
CA CYS A 2 -12.27 9.42 -5.99
C CYS A 2 -12.95 8.23 -5.32
N CYS A 3 -14.05 7.77 -5.93
CA CYS A 3 -14.76 6.56 -5.57
C CYS A 3 -14.16 5.37 -6.34
N GLY A 4 -13.88 4.26 -5.67
CA GLY A 4 -13.68 2.99 -6.37
C GLY A 4 -13.14 1.87 -5.50
N PHE A 5 -11.96 2.04 -4.92
CA PHE A 5 -11.13 0.92 -4.50
C PHE A 5 -10.82 0.93 -3.00
N ASN A 6 -11.87 1.01 -2.17
CA ASN A 6 -11.75 0.96 -0.71
C ASN A 6 -11.56 -0.49 -0.21
N MET A 7 -11.37 -0.66 1.11
CA MET A 7 -11.22 -1.99 1.73
C MET A 7 -12.33 -2.98 1.36
N GLY A 8 -13.58 -2.51 1.22
CA GLY A 8 -14.72 -3.35 0.83
C GLY A 8 -14.59 -3.86 -0.61
N TYR A 9 -14.12 -3.02 -1.52
CA TYR A 9 -13.81 -3.43 -2.89
C TYR A 9 -12.81 -4.58 -2.92
N TRP A 10 -11.69 -4.46 -2.19
CA TRP A 10 -10.62 -5.46 -2.20
C TRP A 10 -11.05 -6.81 -1.61
N LYS A 11 -11.92 -6.79 -0.60
CA LYS A 11 -12.53 -8.01 -0.05
C LYS A 11 -13.36 -8.78 -1.08
N LEU A 12 -14.03 -8.08 -2.00
CA LEU A 12 -14.85 -8.71 -3.05
C LEU A 12 -14.01 -9.32 -4.18
N GLN A 13 -12.74 -8.92 -4.34
CA GLN A 13 -11.88 -9.40 -5.43
C GLN A 13 -11.36 -10.83 -5.25
N ASN A 14 -11.69 -11.51 -4.15
CA ASN A 14 -11.26 -12.89 -3.84
C ASN A 14 -9.75 -13.13 -4.09
N THR A 15 -8.93 -12.29 -3.49
CA THR A 15 -7.48 -12.25 -3.69
C THR A 15 -6.76 -13.33 -2.88
N ALA A 16 -6.96 -14.60 -3.22
CA ALA A 16 -6.40 -15.75 -2.48
C ALA A 16 -4.86 -15.72 -2.37
N PHE A 17 -4.17 -15.12 -3.35
CA PHE A 17 -2.71 -14.99 -3.34
C PHE A 17 -2.18 -14.12 -2.19
N ILE A 18 -3.01 -13.23 -1.62
CA ILE A 18 -2.61 -12.31 -0.54
C ILE A 18 -2.15 -13.08 0.69
N TYR A 19 -2.80 -14.20 1.00
CA TYR A 19 -2.41 -15.06 2.12
C TYR A 19 -1.05 -15.74 1.91
N GLN A 20 -0.57 -15.83 0.68
CA GLN A 20 0.71 -16.45 0.34
C GLN A 20 1.84 -15.43 0.18
N LEU A 21 1.53 -14.13 0.17
CA LEU A 21 2.53 -13.08 0.03
C LEU A 21 3.50 -13.11 1.21
N LYS A 22 4.79 -13.21 0.88
CA LYS A 22 5.90 -13.05 1.83
C LYS A 22 6.57 -11.70 1.69
N GLU A 23 6.72 -11.23 0.46
CA GLU A 23 7.28 -9.93 0.15
C GLU A 23 6.49 -9.28 -0.98
N VAL A 24 6.33 -7.96 -0.92
CA VAL A 24 5.67 -7.20 -1.98
C VAL A 24 6.30 -5.81 -2.12
N THR A 25 6.40 -5.34 -3.36
CA THR A 25 6.72 -3.95 -3.67
C THR A 25 5.53 -3.32 -4.37
N ILE A 26 5.07 -2.17 -3.87
CA ILE A 26 3.96 -1.42 -4.44
C ILE A 26 4.48 -0.05 -4.83
N GLU A 27 4.39 0.27 -6.11
CA GLU A 27 4.64 1.61 -6.62
C GLU A 27 3.34 2.40 -6.60
N LEU A 28 3.31 3.48 -5.84
CA LEU A 28 2.14 4.34 -5.74
C LEU A 28 2.04 5.21 -7.00
N SER A 29 0.89 5.11 -7.65
CA SER A 29 0.42 6.06 -8.65
C SER A 29 -0.28 7.24 -7.96
N HIS A 30 -0.56 8.31 -8.72
CA HIS A 30 -1.34 9.44 -8.20
C HIS A 30 -2.72 8.99 -7.68
N GLY A 31 -3.14 9.56 -6.54
CA GLY A 31 -4.41 9.24 -5.89
C GLY A 31 -4.27 8.27 -4.71
N SER A 32 -5.40 7.73 -4.24
CA SER A 32 -5.48 6.95 -2.99
C SER A 32 -5.60 5.44 -3.16
N ASN A 33 -5.83 4.94 -4.38
CA ASN A 33 -6.15 3.53 -4.61
C ASN A 33 -5.00 2.60 -4.20
N GLY A 34 -3.76 2.96 -4.53
CA GLY A 34 -2.57 2.18 -4.14
C GLY A 34 -2.39 2.11 -2.62
N ILE A 35 -2.81 3.15 -1.89
CA ILE A 35 -2.78 3.18 -0.42
C ILE A 35 -3.80 2.20 0.16
N GLU A 36 -5.03 2.19 -0.36
CA GLU A 36 -6.07 1.27 0.11
C GLU A 36 -5.67 -0.18 -0.15
N PHE A 37 -5.03 -0.46 -1.29
CA PHE A 37 -4.51 -1.78 -1.59
C PHE A 37 -3.37 -2.19 -0.66
N ALA A 38 -2.40 -1.29 -0.40
CA ALA A 38 -1.33 -1.53 0.55
C ALA A 38 -1.87 -1.78 1.98
N SER A 39 -2.85 -0.98 2.42
CA SER A 39 -3.55 -1.21 3.69
C SER A 39 -4.26 -2.58 3.72
N TYR A 40 -4.91 -2.98 2.64
CA TYR A 40 -5.58 -4.28 2.55
C TYR A 40 -4.58 -5.44 2.66
N ILE A 41 -3.44 -5.36 1.96
CA ILE A 41 -2.38 -6.37 2.07
C ILE A 41 -1.85 -6.44 3.51
N LEU A 42 -1.55 -5.31 4.15
CA LEU A 42 -1.05 -5.30 5.54
C LEU A 42 -2.04 -5.94 6.53
N ASP A 43 -3.34 -5.82 6.27
CA ASP A 43 -4.40 -6.35 7.15
C ASP A 43 -4.68 -7.85 6.92
N HIS A 44 -4.49 -8.37 5.69
CA HIS A 44 -4.90 -9.73 5.32
C HIS A 44 -3.73 -10.69 5.00
N ALA A 45 -2.54 -10.18 4.69
CA ALA A 45 -1.38 -11.01 4.33
C ALA A 45 -0.65 -11.50 5.59
N GLN A 46 -1.16 -12.58 6.19
CA GLN A 46 -0.62 -13.16 7.44
C GLN A 46 0.84 -13.61 7.33
N ASN A 47 1.29 -14.01 6.14
CA ASN A 47 2.63 -14.50 5.88
C ASN A 47 3.60 -13.41 5.39
N LEU A 48 3.17 -12.15 5.38
CA LEU A 48 3.97 -11.05 4.88
C LEU A 48 5.09 -10.73 5.85
N ASN A 49 6.32 -10.76 5.36
CA ASN A 49 7.53 -10.40 6.09
C ASN A 49 7.99 -8.99 5.73
N LYS A 50 7.82 -8.59 4.45
CA LYS A 50 8.29 -7.30 3.94
C LYS A 50 7.30 -6.68 2.96
N MET A 51 7.08 -5.38 3.11
CA MET A 51 6.41 -4.54 2.13
C MET A 51 7.28 -3.33 1.84
N THR A 52 7.54 -3.07 0.56
CA THR A 52 8.21 -1.86 0.09
C THR A 52 7.19 -0.97 -0.61
N ILE A 53 7.10 0.28 -0.21
CA ILE A 53 6.24 1.29 -0.83
C ILE A 53 7.12 2.30 -1.54
N VAL A 54 7.06 2.32 -2.87
CA VAL A 54 7.70 3.33 -3.70
C VAL A 54 6.71 4.46 -3.92
N HIS A 55 7.06 5.70 -3.56
CA HIS A 55 6.12 6.83 -3.60
C HIS A 55 6.77 8.10 -4.15
N SER A 56 5.94 9.02 -4.65
CA SER A 56 6.42 10.37 -4.96
C SER A 56 6.47 11.23 -3.68
N PRO A 57 7.27 12.32 -3.66
CA PRO A 57 7.37 13.21 -2.49
C PRO A 57 6.02 13.80 -2.04
N GLN A 58 5.10 14.00 -3.00
CA GLN A 58 3.78 14.60 -2.78
C GLN A 58 2.82 13.67 -1.99
N GLN A 59 3.17 12.39 -1.82
CA GLN A 59 2.34 11.38 -1.18
C GLN A 59 2.70 11.15 0.31
N SER A 60 3.49 12.03 0.91
CA SER A 60 3.90 11.92 2.32
C SER A 60 2.73 11.74 3.32
N LYS A 61 1.61 12.48 3.15
CA LYS A 61 0.42 12.36 4.01
C LYS A 61 -0.25 10.99 3.93
N ALA A 62 -0.22 10.38 2.74
CA ALA A 62 -0.77 9.05 2.50
C ALA A 62 0.03 7.96 3.24
N MET A 63 1.36 8.14 3.34
CA MET A 63 2.23 7.21 4.06
C MET A 63 1.93 7.16 5.56
N SER A 64 1.49 8.27 6.16
CA SER A 64 1.10 8.29 7.57
C SER A 64 -0.04 7.30 7.88
N LYS A 65 -0.94 7.04 6.92
CA LYS A 65 -2.02 6.05 7.05
C LYS A 65 -1.47 4.62 7.08
N LEU A 66 -0.50 4.31 6.22
CA LEU A 66 0.16 3.00 6.17
C LEU A 66 0.99 2.73 7.43
N LYS A 67 1.72 3.75 7.91
CA LYS A 67 2.48 3.65 9.18
C LYS A 67 1.58 3.37 10.39
N LYS A 68 0.36 3.91 10.42
CA LYS A 68 -0.63 3.59 11.47
C LYS A 68 -1.17 2.15 11.34
N SER A 69 -1.38 1.69 10.11
CA SER A 69 -1.86 0.32 9.84
C SER A 69 -0.83 -0.75 10.26
N LYS A 70 0.47 -0.43 10.20
CA LYS A 70 1.58 -1.30 10.64
C LYS A 70 1.51 -1.73 12.11
N MET A 71 0.89 -0.93 12.99
CA MET A 71 0.88 -1.16 14.46
C MET A 71 0.29 -2.51 14.89
N ALA A 72 -0.38 -3.24 13.99
CA ALA A 72 -0.96 -4.55 14.25
C ALA A 72 -0.08 -5.76 13.83
N SER A 73 1.11 -5.54 13.25
CA SER A 73 1.83 -6.61 12.51
C SER A 73 3.37 -6.49 12.56
N ASN A 74 4.07 -7.62 12.68
CA ASN A 74 5.55 -7.73 12.71
C ASN A 74 6.24 -7.52 11.34
N ILE A 75 5.61 -6.75 10.45
CA ILE A 75 6.01 -6.62 9.04
C ILE A 75 7.10 -5.55 8.90
N THR A 76 8.11 -5.83 8.08
CA THR A 76 9.09 -4.82 7.65
C THR A 76 8.46 -3.94 6.59
N LEU A 77 8.21 -2.66 6.92
CA LEU A 77 7.66 -1.67 5.99
C LEU A 77 8.76 -0.70 5.59
N ASP A 78 9.18 -0.76 4.33
CA ASP A 78 10.18 0.11 3.72
C ASP A 78 9.50 1.15 2.84
N PHE A 79 9.99 2.39 2.89
CA PHE A 79 9.47 3.48 2.08
C PHE A 79 10.59 4.05 1.23
N GLN A 80 10.41 4.04 -0.09
CA GLN A 80 11.36 4.53 -1.06
C GLN A 80 10.75 5.71 -1.79
N GLU A 81 11.39 6.86 -1.67
CA GLU A 81 10.99 8.04 -2.44
C GLU A 81 11.59 7.94 -3.85
N ASP A 82 10.73 8.04 -4.86
CA ASP A 82 11.16 8.13 -6.25
C ASP A 82 11.28 9.60 -6.66
N GLU A 83 12.51 10.13 -6.61
CA GLU A 83 12.84 11.51 -6.99
C GLU A 83 12.63 11.81 -8.48
N LYS A 84 12.39 10.80 -9.33
CA LYS A 84 12.23 10.99 -10.78
C LYS A 84 10.81 11.38 -11.22
N LYS A 85 9.81 11.28 -10.34
CA LYS A 85 8.44 11.75 -10.63
C LYS A 85 8.29 13.23 -10.25
N GLY A 86 8.77 14.10 -11.13
CA GLY A 86 8.37 15.52 -11.14
C GLY A 86 6.84 15.67 -11.26
N PRO A 87 6.26 16.84 -10.91
CA PRO A 87 4.82 17.04 -11.05
C PRO A 87 4.39 16.78 -12.50
N PRO A 88 3.19 16.22 -12.73
CA PRO A 88 2.67 16.07 -14.09
C PRO A 88 2.59 17.46 -14.75
N GLU A 89 3.14 17.57 -15.97
CA GLU A 89 2.97 18.75 -16.85
C GLU A 89 1.49 19.00 -17.20
#